data_AF-A0A7J9JZR3-F1
#
_entry.id   AF-A0A7J9JZR3-F1
#
_cell.length_a   1.000
_cell.length_b   1.000
_cell.length_c   1.000
_cell.angle_alpha   90.00
_cell.angle_beta   90.00
_cell.angle_gamma   90.00
#
_symmetry.space_group_name_H-M   'P 1'
#
loop_
_entity.id
_entity.type
_entity.pdbx_description
1 polymer ?
#
loop_
_entity_poly.entity_id
_entity_poly.type
_entity_poly.pdbx_seq_one_letter_code
_entity_poly.pdbx_strand_id
1 'polypeptide(L)' 'MEILDVEKVIADFEVMTKDVENVQRETLRMILEENRCVEYLQNMVLNGRIDPESFKACVPLVTHKDLEPYI' A
#
# COMPACT_ATOMS: atom_id res chain seq x y z
N MET A 1 -3.55 6.29 -30.79
CA MET A 1 -2.90 5.12 -30.16
C MET A 1 -1.53 5.61 -29.74
N GLU A 2 -1.30 5.84 -28.45
CA GLU A 2 0.04 6.11 -27.97
C GLU A 2 0.90 4.87 -28.23
N ILE A 3 2.02 5.06 -28.92
CA ILE A 3 3.00 4.01 -29.12
C ILE A 3 3.77 3.90 -27.80
N LEU A 4 3.78 2.70 -27.23
CA LEU A 4 4.54 2.40 -26.02
C LEU A 4 6.03 2.61 -26.29
N ASP A 5 6.63 3.59 -25.62
CA ASP A 5 8.08 3.75 -25.59
C ASP A 5 8.67 2.79 -24.56
N VAL A 6 9.16 1.64 -25.04
CA VAL A 6 9.68 0.56 -24.20
C VAL A 6 10.92 1.01 -23.43
N GLU A 7 11.82 1.78 -24.06
CA GLU A 7 13.05 2.24 -23.42
C GLU A 7 12.75 3.20 -22.26
N LYS A 8 11.78 4.10 -22.45
CA LYS A 8 11.30 4.97 -21.38
C LYS A 8 10.73 4.17 -20.21
N VAL A 9 9.88 3.17 -20.49
CA VAL A 9 9.30 2.33 -19.44
C VAL A 9 10.39 1.60 -18.67
N ILE A 10 11.37 1.00 -19.34
CA ILE A 10 12.49 0.32 -18.67
C ILE A 10 13.26 1.30 -17.77
N ALA A 11 13.56 2.50 -18.26
CA ALA A 11 14.25 3.52 -17.47
C ALA A 11 13.45 3.95 -16.23
N ASP A 12 12.14 4.13 -16.37
CA ASP A 12 11.24 4.46 -15.25
C ASP A 12 11.25 3.33 -14.19
N PHE A 13 11.22 2.06 -14.61
CA PHE A 13 11.34 0.92 -13.71
C PHE A 13 12.72 0.85 -13.03
N GLU A 14 13.80 1.17 -13.72
CA GLU A 14 15.12 1.23 -13.08
C GLU A 14 15.19 2.30 -11.99
N VAL A 15 14.61 3.48 -12.23
CA VAL A 15 14.54 4.55 -11.21
C VAL A 15 13.71 4.08 -10.02
N MET A 16 12.52 3.52 -10.27
CA MET A 16 11.61 3.03 -9.24
C MET A 16 12.23 1.91 -8.38
N THR A 17 12.95 0.98 -9.01
CA THR A 17 13.60 -0.15 -8.30
C THR A 17 14.85 0.27 -7.54
N LYS A 18 15.58 1.30 -8.00
CA LYS A 18 16.69 1.91 -7.24
C LYS A 18 16.20 2.65 -6.00
N ASP A 19 14.98 3.18 -6.01
CA ASP A 19 14.35 3.90 -4.90
C ASP A 19 13.25 3.09 -4.18
N VAL A 20 13.45 1.78 -4.07
CA VAL A 20 12.42 0.83 -3.60
C VAL A 20 11.88 1.18 -2.21
N GLU A 21 12.70 1.68 -1.29
CA GLU A 21 12.25 2.00 0.06
C GLU A 21 11.20 3.12 0.03
N ASN A 22 11.48 4.22 -0.67
CA ASN A 22 10.55 5.35 -0.74
C ASN A 22 9.31 4.98 -1.54
N VAL A 23 9.47 4.26 -2.65
CA VAL A 23 8.34 3.77 -3.46
C VAL A 23 7.40 2.92 -2.62
N GLN A 24 7.92 1.96 -1.84
CA GLN A 24 7.10 1.10 -0.99
C GLN A 24 6.44 1.87 0.17
N ARG A 25 7.17 2.80 0.80
CA ARG A 25 6.62 3.65 1.88
C ARG A 25 5.49 4.54 1.38
N GLU A 26 5.69 5.20 0.24
CA GLU A 26 4.69 6.09 -0.36
C GLU A 26 3.46 5.30 -0.84
N THR A 27 3.69 4.13 -1.43
CA THR A 27 2.59 3.23 -1.83
C THR A 27 1.72 2.84 -0.63
N LEU A 28 2.33 2.41 0.49
CA LEU A 28 1.59 2.09 1.71
C LEU A 28 0.83 3.31 2.23
N ARG A 29 1.47 4.49 2.24
CA ARG A 29 0.86 5.75 2.67
C ARG A 29 -0.41 6.05 1.85
N MET A 30 -0.32 5.95 0.52
CA MET A 30 -1.47 6.18 -0.38
C MET A 30 -2.61 5.19 -0.12
N ILE A 31 -2.30 3.90 0.00
CA ILE A 31 -3.31 2.87 0.30
C ILE A 31 -4.04 3.20 1.61
N LEU A 32 -3.31 3.53 2.68
CA LEU A 32 -3.91 3.82 3.99
C LEU A 32 -4.69 5.13 3.99
N GLU A 33 -4.24 6.15 3.26
CA GLU A 33 -4.94 7.43 3.12
C GLU A 33 -6.29 7.23 2.40
N GLU A 34 -6.28 6.54 1.27
CA GLU A 34 -7.49 6.28 0.47
C GLU A 34 -8.47 5.37 1.22
N ASN A 35 -7.97 4.42 2.02
CA ASN A 35 -8.78 3.44 2.73
C ASN A 35 -9.00 3.77 4.22
N ARG A 36 -8.68 4.99 4.68
CA ARG A 36 -8.74 5.36 6.12
C ARG A 36 -10.09 5.10 6.80
N CYS A 37 -11.17 5.01 6.04
CA CYS A 37 -12.53 4.84 6.52
C CYS A 37 -13.12 3.44 6.22
N VAL A 38 -12.34 2.49 5.71
CA VAL A 38 -12.86 1.13 5.49
C VAL A 38 -13.03 0.39 6.82
N GLU A 39 -14.09 -0.40 6.92
CA GLU A 39 -14.50 -1.07 8.17
C GLU A 39 -13.36 -1.88 8.82
N TYR A 40 -12.64 -2.66 8.02
CA TYR A 40 -11.52 -3.47 8.51
C TYR A 40 -10.44 -2.61 9.19
N LEU A 41 -10.04 -1.48 8.60
CA LEU A 41 -9.01 -0.61 9.18
C LEU A 41 -9.54 0.23 10.35
N GLN A 42 -10.83 0.58 10.37
CA GLN A 42 -11.45 1.26 11.50
C GLN A 42 -11.53 0.37 12.75
N ASN A 43 -11.65 -0.94 12.56
CA ASN A 43 -11.58 -1.92 13.65
C ASN A 43 -10.15 -2.11 14.20
N MET A 44 -9.13 -1.56 13.55
CA MET A 44 -7.73 -1.60 14.01
C MET A 44 -7.38 -0.35 14.83
N VAL A 45 -6.37 -0.46 15.70
CA VAL A 45 -5.87 0.66 16.53
C VAL A 45 -4.92 1.59 15.75
N LEU A 46 -5.19 1.77 14.45
CA LEU A 46 -4.41 2.64 13.57
C LEU A 46 -4.70 4.12 13.83
N ASN A 47 -5.91 4.49 14.23
CA ASN A 47 -6.34 5.87 14.51
C ASN A 47 -6.02 6.87 13.38
N GLY A 48 -6.14 6.43 12.12
CA GLY A 48 -5.84 7.25 10.95
C GLY A 48 -4.35 7.53 10.71
N ARG A 49 -3.44 6.86 11.43
CA ARG A 49 -2.01 6.88 11.14
C ARG A 49 -1.74 6.16 9.82
N ILE A 50 -0.77 6.66 9.06
CA ILE A 50 -0.44 6.17 7.71
C ILE A 50 1.04 5.78 7.59
N ASP A 51 1.76 5.71 8.72
CA ASP A 51 3.17 5.36 8.75
C ASP A 51 3.37 3.83 8.85
N PRO A 52 4.47 3.30 8.26
CA PRO A 52 4.72 1.86 8.25
C PRO A 52 4.88 1.21 9.64
N GLU A 53 5.38 1.96 10.63
CA GLU A 53 5.64 1.41 11.97
C GLU A 53 4.34 1.18 12.72
N SER A 54 3.43 2.17 12.67
CA SER A 54 2.08 2.03 13.20
C SER A 54 1.30 0.91 12.49
N PHE A 55 1.40 0.81 11.16
CA PHE A 55 0.74 -0.25 10.40
C PHE A 55 1.19 -1.64 10.86
N LYS A 56 2.51 -1.89 10.92
CA LYS A 56 3.07 -3.18 11.35
C LYS A 56 2.73 -3.52 12.80
N ALA A 57 2.64 -2.52 13.68
CA ALA A 57 2.32 -2.73 15.08
C ALA A 57 0.82 -2.99 15.33
N CYS A 58 -0.07 -2.46 14.49
CA CYS A 58 -1.51 -2.45 14.74
C CYS A 58 -2.32 -3.39 13.85
N VAL A 59 -1.81 -3.75 12.65
CA VAL A 59 -2.54 -4.61 11.70
C VAL A 59 -1.97 -6.03 11.76
N PRO A 60 -2.76 -7.03 12.16
CA PRO A 60 -2.30 -8.41 12.20
C PRO A 60 -2.22 -8.99 10.78
N LEU A 61 -1.39 -10.02 10.61
CA LEU A 61 -1.50 -10.89 9.45
C LEU A 61 -2.83 -11.65 9.53
N VAL A 62 -3.56 -11.68 8.41
CA VAL A 62 -4.87 -12.32 8.30
C VAL A 62 -4.85 -13.45 7.30
N THR A 63 -5.74 -14.41 7.50
CA THR A 63 -6.03 -15.49 6.57
C THR A 63 -7.31 -15.18 5.79
N HIS A 64 -7.58 -15.99 4.75
CA HIS A 64 -8.84 -15.88 4.00
C HIS A 64 -10.08 -15.95 4.90
N LYS A 65 -10.09 -16.82 5.92
CA LYS A 65 -11.24 -16.99 6.82
C LYS A 65 -11.55 -15.74 7.64
N ASP A 66 -10.52 -14.96 7.96
CA ASP A 66 -10.68 -13.72 8.72
C ASP A 66 -11.31 -12.61 7.88
N LEU A 67 -11.13 -12.66 6.56
CA LEU A 67 -11.65 -11.67 5.60
C LEU A 67 -12.97 -12.08 4.93
N GLU A 68 -13.33 -13.37 4.97
CA GLU A 68 -14.56 -13.91 4.38
C GLU A 68 -15.84 -13.16 4.79
N PRO A 69 -16.02 -12.65 6.03
CA PRO A 69 -17.22 -11.87 6.38
C PRO A 69 -17.33 -10.49 5.70
N TYR A 70 -16.25 -9.98 5.11
CA TYR A 70 -16.18 -8.64 4.51
C TYR A 70 -16.27 -8.65 2.97
N ILE A 71 -16.28 -9.84 2.34
CA ILE A 71 -16.23 -10.05 0.88
C ILE A 71 -17.49 -10.78 0.43
#